data_AF-A0A6N9IY21-F1
#
_entry.id   AF-A0A6N9IY21-F1
#
_cell.length_a   1.000
_cell.length_b   1.000
_cell.length_c   1.000
_cell.angle_alpha   90.00
_cell.angle_beta   90.00
_cell.angle_gamma   90.00
#
_symmetry.space_group_name_H-M   'P 1'
#
loop_
_entity.id
_entity.type
_entity.pdbx_description
1 polymer ?
#
loop_
_entity_poly.entity_id
_entity_poly.type
_entity_poly.pdbx_seq_one_letter_code
_entity_poly.pdbx_strand_id
1 'polypeptide(L)'
;MPVQFVHLDSGETDTTESFFSDHFLRARIDDNKPSSKGYDPIFEVGRNANWLQEHEKEIKQNNLEYEEDVNQYICLMLAEMVNPRSTVLARQYLVGANSDAGQIAIDLKLQSQKYQVYRINADFLLFHLGLFSSYTNILGNKYFDKGGSYYNAAACSLRNARGGRSGLSDVLEKLSLKFGKYVDILRYMKNQSSNYFSFHFKFSNEDMVRFQKLQFE
;
A
#
# COMPACT_ATOMS: atom_id res chain seq x y z
N MET A 1 4.02 17.48 7.32
CA MET A 1 3.71 17.81 8.72
C MET A 1 2.65 16.82 9.17
N PRO A 2 2.87 16.12 10.29
CA PRO A 2 1.91 15.16 10.83
C PRO A 2 0.57 15.85 11.07
N VAL A 3 -0.52 15.19 10.72
CA VAL A 3 -1.86 15.71 11.02
C VAL A 3 -2.19 15.30 12.45
N GLN A 4 -2.28 16.28 13.34
CA GLN A 4 -2.73 16.05 14.72
C GLN A 4 -4.26 16.01 14.78
N PHE A 5 -4.78 15.16 15.65
CA PHE A 5 -6.22 15.01 15.86
C PHE A 5 -6.50 14.58 17.30
N VAL A 6 -7.77 14.68 17.69
CA VAL A 6 -8.24 14.29 19.02
C VAL A 6 -9.17 13.09 18.89
N HIS A 7 -8.88 12.03 19.66
CA HIS A 7 -9.74 10.87 19.77
C HIS A 7 -11.09 11.28 20.37
N LEU A 8 -12.19 10.93 19.68
CA LEU A 8 -13.55 11.32 20.10
C LEU A 8 -13.97 10.68 21.44
N ASP A 9 -13.40 9.52 21.76
CA ASP A 9 -13.71 8.68 22.89
C ASP A 9 -12.83 8.94 24.12
N SER A 10 -11.52 9.10 23.93
CA SER A 10 -10.57 9.34 25.04
C SER A 10 -10.22 10.81 25.26
N GLY A 11 -10.45 11.68 24.27
CA GLY A 11 -9.98 13.07 24.31
C GLY A 11 -8.46 13.23 24.18
N GLU A 12 -7.73 12.13 23.96
CA GLU A 12 -6.28 12.15 23.76
C GLU A 12 -5.93 12.73 22.38
N THR A 13 -4.78 13.40 22.30
CA THR A 13 -4.26 13.94 21.04
C THR A 13 -3.21 13.00 20.47
N ASP A 14 -3.33 12.66 19.20
CA ASP A 14 -2.37 11.81 18.50
C ASP A 14 -2.06 12.34 17.08
N THR A 15 -1.07 11.75 16.42
CA THR A 15 -0.74 12.01 15.00
C THR A 15 -1.25 10.87 14.13
N THR A 16 -1.66 11.17 12.90
CA THR A 16 -2.14 10.14 11.97
C THR A 16 -1.14 9.02 11.74
N GLU A 17 0.15 9.35 11.73
CA GLU A 17 1.26 8.41 11.60
C GLU A 17 1.32 7.42 12.78
N SER A 18 1.29 7.93 14.01
CA SER A 18 1.27 7.11 15.23
C SER A 18 0.02 6.23 15.30
N PHE A 19 -1.15 6.81 15.04
CA PHE A 19 -2.43 6.09 15.05
C PHE A 19 -2.41 4.91 14.07
N PHE A 20 -2.07 5.16 12.81
CA PHE A 20 -2.06 4.10 11.80
C PHE A 20 -0.96 3.08 12.08
N SER A 21 0.19 3.51 12.59
CA SER A 21 1.26 2.59 13.03
C SER A 21 0.76 1.63 14.11
N ASP A 22 0.20 2.14 15.19
CA ASP A 22 -0.26 1.32 16.32
C ASP A 22 -1.37 0.35 15.91
N HIS A 23 -2.39 0.84 15.18
CA HIS A 23 -3.51 0.02 14.76
C HIS A 23 -3.10 -1.04 13.72
N PHE A 24 -2.25 -0.68 12.76
CA PHE A 24 -1.80 -1.60 11.73
C PHE A 24 -0.88 -2.67 12.30
N LEU A 25 0.07 -2.30 13.18
CA LEU A 25 0.98 -3.26 13.81
C LEU A 25 0.25 -4.20 14.76
N ARG A 26 -0.71 -3.72 15.54
CA ARG A 26 -1.57 -4.60 16.37
C ARG A 26 -2.34 -5.59 15.51
N ALA A 27 -3.02 -5.10 14.46
CA ALA A 27 -3.71 -5.96 13.51
C ALA A 27 -2.77 -7.00 12.87
N ARG A 28 -1.52 -6.61 12.59
CA ARG A 28 -0.50 -7.49 12.02
C ARG A 28 -0.06 -8.59 12.99
N ILE A 29 0.12 -8.25 14.27
CA ILE A 29 0.51 -9.16 15.35
C ILE A 29 -0.64 -10.11 15.67
N ASP A 30 -1.85 -9.58 15.84
CA ASP A 30 -3.03 -10.34 16.24
C ASP A 30 -3.52 -11.32 15.16
N ASP A 31 -3.33 -10.98 13.88
CA ASP A 31 -3.64 -11.90 12.76
C ASP A 31 -2.73 -13.14 12.75
N ASN A 32 -1.64 -13.17 13.55
CA ASN A 32 -0.74 -14.30 13.81
C ASN A 32 -0.26 -15.06 12.56
N LYS A 33 -0.16 -14.36 11.43
CA LYS A 33 0.35 -14.88 10.15
C LYS A 33 1.71 -14.25 9.84
N PRO A 34 2.84 -14.82 10.27
CA PRO A 34 4.16 -14.36 9.85
C PRO A 34 4.28 -14.44 8.31
N SER A 35 4.94 -13.48 7.66
CA SER A 35 4.99 -13.41 6.18
C SER A 35 6.20 -14.06 5.53
N SER A 36 7.30 -14.22 6.24
CA SER A 36 8.58 -14.61 5.62
C SER A 36 9.58 -15.07 6.68
N LYS A 37 9.18 -16.01 7.53
CA LYS A 37 10.07 -16.56 8.55
C LYS A 37 11.30 -17.20 7.88
N GLY A 38 12.46 -16.56 8.04
CA GLY A 38 13.79 -17.11 7.72
C GLY A 38 14.24 -17.03 6.26
N TYR A 39 13.41 -16.57 5.32
CA TYR A 39 13.81 -16.42 3.92
C TYR A 39 12.85 -15.50 3.16
N ASP A 40 13.39 -14.48 2.50
CA ASP A 40 12.67 -13.66 1.54
C ASP A 40 13.48 -13.59 0.24
N PRO A 41 13.10 -14.38 -0.80
CA PRO A 41 13.88 -14.51 -2.04
C PRO A 41 13.99 -13.19 -2.82
N ILE A 42 13.16 -12.19 -2.53
CA ILE A 42 13.21 -10.88 -3.19
C ILE A 42 14.53 -10.16 -2.88
N PHE A 43 15.12 -10.40 -1.71
CA PHE A 43 16.44 -9.85 -1.35
C PHE A 43 17.60 -10.45 -2.16
N GLU A 44 17.40 -11.57 -2.85
CA GLU A 44 18.45 -12.25 -3.62
C GLU A 44 18.32 -12.00 -5.14
N VAL A 45 17.08 -11.90 -5.64
CA VAL A 45 16.82 -11.79 -7.09
C VAL A 45 17.27 -10.45 -7.68
N GLY A 46 18.24 -10.52 -8.61
CA GLY A 46 18.77 -9.36 -9.32
C GLY A 46 19.75 -8.51 -8.49
N ARG A 47 20.30 -9.08 -7.41
CA ARG A 47 21.40 -8.50 -6.62
C ARG A 47 22.72 -9.20 -6.98
N ASN A 48 23.84 -8.54 -6.69
CA ASN A 48 25.16 -9.15 -6.89
C ASN A 48 25.44 -10.21 -5.79
N ALA A 49 26.44 -11.07 -6.00
CA ALA A 49 26.74 -12.19 -5.10
C ALA A 49 27.15 -11.77 -3.67
N ASN A 50 27.64 -10.54 -3.48
CA ASN A 50 28.13 -10.05 -2.19
C ASN A 50 27.08 -9.21 -1.44
N TRP A 51 25.96 -8.87 -2.08
CA TRP A 51 24.98 -7.91 -1.57
C TRP A 51 24.42 -8.30 -0.19
N LEU A 52 24.15 -9.60 0.00
CA LEU A 52 23.69 -10.16 1.28
C LEU A 52 24.67 -9.91 2.43
N GLN A 53 25.98 -10.05 2.17
CA GLN A 53 27.01 -9.78 3.18
C GLN A 53 27.12 -8.28 3.46
N GLU A 54 27.03 -7.45 2.42
CA GLU A 54 27.11 -5.99 2.53
C GLU A 54 25.92 -5.39 3.31
N HIS A 55 24.74 -6.02 3.25
CA HIS A 55 23.48 -5.50 3.83
C HIS A 55 22.94 -6.38 4.96
N GLU A 56 23.74 -7.31 5.50
CA GLU A 56 23.33 -8.25 6.56
C GLU A 56 22.74 -7.53 7.78
N LYS A 57 23.33 -6.39 8.16
CA LYS A 57 22.86 -5.58 9.29
C LYS A 57 21.46 -5.02 9.04
N GLU A 58 21.19 -4.49 7.85
CA GLU A 58 19.88 -3.93 7.48
C GLU A 58 18.81 -5.03 7.43
N ILE A 59 19.18 -6.21 6.90
CA ILE A 59 18.31 -7.39 6.83
C ILE A 59 17.97 -7.90 8.23
N LYS A 60 18.95 -7.92 9.16
CA LYS A 60 18.72 -8.31 10.56
C LYS A 60 17.88 -7.29 11.34
N GLN A 61 18.00 -6.01 10.97
CA GLN A 61 17.19 -4.95 11.56
C GLN A 61 15.74 -5.02 11.09
N ASN A 62 15.51 -5.29 9.81
CA ASN A 62 14.17 -5.59 9.32
C ASN A 62 13.68 -6.88 9.95
N ASN A 63 12.61 -6.82 10.74
CA ASN A 63 12.00 -8.04 11.23
C ASN A 63 11.33 -8.79 10.06
N LEU A 64 12.08 -9.69 9.41
CA LEU A 64 11.66 -10.50 8.27
C LEU A 64 10.40 -11.32 8.55
N GLU A 65 10.12 -11.62 9.82
CA GLU A 65 8.89 -12.30 10.23
C GLU A 65 7.64 -11.46 9.87
N TYR A 66 7.76 -10.13 9.92
CA TYR A 66 6.65 -9.19 9.75
C TYR A 66 6.81 -8.19 8.61
N GLU A 67 7.95 -8.14 7.91
CA GLU A 67 8.25 -7.21 6.80
C GLU A 67 8.05 -5.75 7.21
N GLU A 68 8.91 -5.29 8.13
CA GLU A 68 8.84 -3.96 8.73
C GLU A 68 8.83 -2.84 7.70
N ASP A 69 9.61 -2.99 6.63
CA ASP A 69 9.68 -2.05 5.52
C ASP A 69 8.35 -1.88 4.79
N VAL A 70 7.59 -2.97 4.61
CA VAL A 70 6.25 -2.92 4.02
C VAL A 70 5.25 -2.32 5.00
N ASN A 71 5.35 -2.66 6.29
CA ASN A 71 4.48 -2.08 7.31
C ASN A 71 4.67 -0.56 7.38
N GLN A 72 5.92 -0.10 7.38
CA GLN A 72 6.25 1.32 7.37
C GLN A 72 5.69 2.02 6.13
N TYR A 73 5.83 1.41 4.94
CA TYR A 73 5.24 1.94 3.72
C TYR A 73 3.72 2.11 3.85
N ILE A 74 3.01 1.07 4.32
CA ILE A 74 1.54 1.11 4.47
C ILE A 74 1.13 2.22 5.46
N CYS A 75 1.79 2.32 6.61
CA CYS A 75 1.48 3.34 7.62
C CYS A 75 1.70 4.76 7.09
N LEU A 76 2.81 4.98 6.38
CA LEU A 76 3.08 6.28 5.73
C LEU A 76 2.03 6.61 4.69
N MET A 77 1.63 5.64 3.86
CA MET A 77 0.60 5.85 2.85
C MET A 77 -0.77 6.16 3.47
N LEU A 78 -1.16 5.49 4.56
CA LEU A 78 -2.39 5.79 5.30
C LEU A 78 -2.38 7.22 5.84
N ALA A 79 -1.24 7.66 6.41
CA ALA A 79 -1.06 9.03 6.85
C ALA A 79 -1.05 10.03 5.68
N GLU A 80 -0.50 9.69 4.52
CA GLU A 80 -0.57 10.55 3.34
C GLU A 80 -2.01 10.72 2.80
N MET A 81 -2.87 9.71 2.93
CA MET A 81 -4.25 9.77 2.42
C MET A 81 -5.16 10.74 3.17
N VAL A 82 -4.84 11.06 4.42
CA VAL A 82 -5.55 12.11 5.16
C VAL A 82 -5.12 13.52 4.71
N ASN A 83 -4.02 13.64 3.95
CA ASN A 83 -3.47 14.90 3.48
C ASN A 83 -4.13 15.34 2.14
N PRO A 84 -4.75 16.54 2.09
CA PRO A 84 -5.37 17.07 0.88
C PRO A 84 -4.44 17.26 -0.33
N ARG A 85 -3.14 17.50 -0.10
CA ARG A 85 -2.19 17.74 -1.21
C ARG A 85 -1.86 16.45 -1.96
N SER A 86 -1.72 15.34 -1.24
CA SER A 86 -1.41 14.03 -1.80
C SER A 86 -2.57 13.49 -2.65
N THR A 87 -3.81 13.77 -2.24
CA THR A 87 -5.02 13.33 -2.97
C THR A 87 -5.21 14.04 -4.30
N VAL A 88 -4.82 15.32 -4.44
CA VAL A 88 -4.90 16.04 -5.73
C VAL A 88 -4.01 15.39 -6.80
N LEU A 89 -2.79 15.00 -6.43
CA LEU A 89 -1.87 14.31 -7.34
C LEU A 89 -2.36 12.90 -7.67
N ALA A 90 -2.93 12.19 -6.70
CA ALA A 90 -3.50 10.86 -6.90
C ALA A 90 -4.65 10.87 -7.94
N ARG A 91 -5.52 11.88 -7.92
CA ARG A 91 -6.67 12.01 -8.84
C ARG A 91 -6.27 12.05 -10.32
N GLN A 92 -5.11 12.62 -10.64
CA GLN A 92 -4.65 12.73 -12.03
C GLN A 92 -4.37 11.37 -12.67
N TYR A 93 -4.03 10.37 -11.86
CA TYR A 93 -3.56 9.08 -12.34
C TYR A 93 -4.52 7.92 -12.04
N LEU A 94 -5.57 8.16 -11.24
CA LEU A 94 -6.51 7.12 -10.82
C LEU A 94 -7.40 6.67 -11.99
N VAL A 95 -7.44 5.36 -12.23
CA VAL A 95 -8.34 4.71 -13.18
C VAL A 95 -9.43 3.91 -12.47
N GLY A 96 -10.54 3.67 -13.19
CA GLY A 96 -11.61 2.79 -12.69
C GLY A 96 -11.17 1.33 -12.58
N ALA A 97 -11.92 0.54 -11.80
CA ALA A 97 -11.56 -0.86 -11.54
C ALA A 97 -11.62 -1.76 -12.79
N ASN A 98 -12.44 -1.44 -13.80
CA ASN A 98 -12.47 -2.12 -15.09
C ASN A 98 -11.47 -1.56 -16.11
N SER A 99 -10.89 -0.38 -15.85
CA SER A 99 -9.90 0.25 -16.72
C SER A 99 -8.50 -0.23 -16.37
N ASP A 100 -7.62 -0.34 -17.36
CA ASP A 100 -6.23 -0.71 -17.13
C ASP A 100 -5.35 0.54 -17.00
N ALA A 101 -4.65 0.67 -15.88
CA ALA A 101 -3.66 1.72 -15.65
C ALA A 101 -2.53 1.64 -16.69
N GLY A 102 -2.30 0.46 -17.27
CA GLY A 102 -1.44 0.23 -18.42
C GLY A 102 -1.79 1.07 -19.64
N GLN A 103 -3.07 1.35 -19.90
CA GLN A 103 -3.48 2.19 -21.03
C GLN A 103 -2.95 3.63 -20.87
N ILE A 104 -3.03 4.20 -19.67
CA ILE A 104 -2.42 5.50 -19.38
C ILE A 104 -0.89 5.39 -19.46
N ALA A 105 -0.31 4.33 -18.93
CA ALA A 105 1.13 4.15 -18.87
C ALA A 105 1.80 3.94 -20.25
N ILE A 106 1.07 3.46 -21.26
CA ILE A 106 1.58 3.31 -22.63
C ILE A 106 1.96 4.67 -23.22
N ASP A 107 1.12 5.68 -23.03
CA ASP A 107 1.32 7.02 -23.61
C ASP A 107 2.39 7.84 -22.88
N LEU A 108 2.80 7.40 -21.70
CA LEU A 108 3.83 8.07 -20.90
C LEU A 108 5.23 7.71 -21.40
N LYS A 109 6.06 8.73 -21.62
CA LYS A 109 7.46 8.54 -22.06
C LYS A 109 8.40 8.26 -20.89
N LEU A 110 8.15 8.88 -19.73
CA LEU A 110 9.05 8.80 -18.58
C LEU A 110 8.68 7.64 -17.66
N GLN A 111 9.68 6.84 -17.30
CA GLN A 111 9.51 5.73 -16.35
C GLN A 111 9.05 6.21 -14.96
N SER A 112 9.46 7.41 -14.55
CA SER A 112 8.99 8.04 -13.32
C SER A 112 7.48 8.31 -13.33
N GLN A 113 6.91 8.67 -14.48
CA GLN A 113 5.47 8.88 -14.62
C GLN A 113 4.71 7.55 -14.63
N LYS A 114 5.24 6.52 -15.32
CA LYS A 114 4.66 5.16 -15.30
C LYS A 114 4.64 4.61 -13.87
N TYR A 115 5.73 4.80 -13.13
CA TYR A 115 5.81 4.46 -11.71
C TYR A 115 4.68 5.12 -10.91
N GLN A 116 4.44 6.43 -11.09
CA GLN A 116 3.37 7.13 -10.38
C GLN A 116 2.00 6.55 -10.72
N VAL A 117 1.71 6.32 -12.00
CA VAL A 117 0.43 5.72 -12.44
C VAL A 117 0.20 4.38 -11.75
N TYR A 118 1.15 3.46 -11.87
CA TYR A 118 0.99 2.12 -11.32
C TYR A 118 0.92 2.14 -9.79
N ARG A 119 1.80 2.89 -9.12
CA ARG A 119 1.79 3.00 -7.65
C ARG A 119 0.46 3.55 -7.14
N ILE A 120 -0.01 4.66 -7.68
CA ILE A 120 -1.24 5.32 -7.21
C ILE A 120 -2.44 4.39 -7.36
N ASN A 121 -2.54 3.67 -8.47
CA ASN A 121 -3.63 2.72 -8.68
C ASN A 121 -3.50 1.47 -7.80
N ALA A 122 -2.28 0.99 -7.54
CA ALA A 122 -2.04 -0.12 -6.63
C ALA A 122 -2.41 0.24 -5.18
N ASP A 123 -1.94 1.39 -4.69
CA ASP A 123 -2.23 1.90 -3.35
C ASP A 123 -3.74 2.11 -3.18
N PHE A 124 -4.39 2.76 -4.16
CA PHE A 124 -5.84 2.96 -4.11
C PHE A 124 -6.59 1.63 -4.04
N LEU A 125 -6.21 0.64 -4.85
CA LEU A 125 -6.84 -0.67 -4.84
C LEU A 125 -6.61 -1.42 -3.52
N LEU A 126 -5.40 -1.35 -2.94
CA LEU A 126 -5.07 -1.91 -1.63
C LEU A 126 -6.00 -1.36 -0.54
N PHE A 127 -6.08 -0.03 -0.45
CA PHE A 127 -6.89 0.63 0.58
C PHE A 127 -8.39 0.54 0.30
N HIS A 128 -8.81 0.53 -0.96
CA HIS A 128 -10.22 0.35 -1.28
C HIS A 128 -10.74 -1.04 -0.87
N LEU A 129 -9.97 -2.09 -1.18
CA LEU A 129 -10.32 -3.47 -0.83
C LEU A 129 -10.10 -3.78 0.66
N GLY A 130 -9.13 -3.11 1.28
CA GLY A 130 -8.78 -3.28 2.70
C GLY A 130 -9.69 -2.47 3.64
N LEU A 131 -10.03 -1.24 3.27
CA LEU A 131 -10.59 -0.24 4.17
C LEU A 131 -11.91 0.35 3.65
N PHE A 132 -11.91 0.95 2.47
CA PHE A 132 -13.01 1.86 2.09
C PHE A 132 -14.30 1.17 1.67
N SER A 133 -14.22 -0.02 1.07
CA SER A 133 -15.43 -0.68 0.58
C SER A 133 -16.34 -1.11 1.74
N SER A 134 -17.61 -0.72 1.71
CA SER A 134 -18.66 -1.27 2.59
C SER A 134 -18.78 -2.79 2.44
N TYR A 135 -18.36 -3.28 1.27
CA TYR A 135 -18.40 -4.65 0.82
C TYR A 135 -17.00 -5.29 0.79
N THR A 136 -16.03 -4.80 1.57
CA THR A 136 -14.66 -5.33 1.61
C THR A 136 -14.63 -6.85 1.69
N ASN A 137 -15.52 -7.46 2.48
CA ASN A 137 -15.61 -8.91 2.66
C ASN A 137 -16.38 -9.63 1.53
N ILE A 138 -17.26 -8.93 0.80
CA ILE A 138 -18.09 -9.49 -0.28
C ILE A 138 -17.33 -9.50 -1.62
N LEU A 139 -16.47 -8.51 -1.86
CA LEU A 139 -15.56 -8.51 -3.02
C LEU A 139 -14.53 -9.66 -2.94
N GLY A 140 -14.30 -10.23 -1.75
CA GLY A 140 -13.41 -11.37 -1.54
C GLY A 140 -12.01 -11.09 -2.08
N ASN A 141 -11.53 -11.97 -2.97
CA ASN A 141 -10.20 -11.86 -3.59
C ASN A 141 -10.26 -11.19 -4.98
N LYS A 142 -11.42 -10.66 -5.39
CA LYS A 142 -11.57 -9.98 -6.68
C LYS A 142 -10.58 -8.82 -6.74
N TYR A 143 -9.85 -8.72 -7.85
CA TYR A 143 -8.80 -7.73 -8.12
C TYR A 143 -7.48 -7.87 -7.34
N PHE A 144 -7.26 -8.95 -6.58
CA PHE A 144 -5.96 -9.18 -5.93
C PHE A 144 -4.83 -9.26 -6.95
N ASP A 145 -5.03 -10.03 -8.03
CA ASP A 145 -4.05 -10.16 -9.12
C ASP A 145 -3.77 -8.83 -9.79
N LYS A 146 -4.79 -7.97 -9.91
CA LYS A 146 -4.68 -6.63 -10.49
C LYS A 146 -3.86 -5.71 -9.61
N GLY A 147 -4.11 -5.70 -8.30
CA GLY A 147 -3.32 -4.92 -7.34
C GLY A 147 -1.88 -5.38 -7.27
N GLY A 148 -1.67 -6.69 -7.25
CA GLY A 148 -0.35 -7.29 -7.34
C GLY A 148 0.39 -6.84 -8.61
N SER A 149 -0.25 -6.99 -9.77
CA SER A 149 0.32 -6.62 -11.07
C SER A 149 0.69 -5.14 -11.16
N TYR A 150 -0.14 -4.25 -10.61
CA TYR A 150 0.18 -2.83 -10.56
C TYR A 150 1.39 -2.54 -9.66
N TYR A 151 1.48 -3.17 -8.48
CA TYR A 151 2.68 -3.02 -7.66
C TYR A 151 3.95 -3.55 -8.34
N ASN A 152 3.86 -4.69 -9.03
CA ASN A 152 4.98 -5.21 -9.83
C ASN A 152 5.39 -4.23 -10.94
N ALA A 153 4.41 -3.70 -11.68
CA ALA A 153 4.65 -2.72 -12.74
C ALA A 153 5.25 -1.40 -12.19
N ALA A 154 4.81 -0.97 -11.00
CA ALA A 154 5.40 0.16 -10.30
C ALA A 154 6.85 -0.11 -9.91
N ALA A 155 7.15 -1.29 -9.35
CA ALA A 155 8.51 -1.69 -8.99
C ALA A 155 9.44 -1.74 -10.21
N CYS A 156 9.00 -2.33 -11.32
CA CYS A 156 9.74 -2.36 -12.59
C CYS A 156 10.00 -0.93 -13.13
N SER A 157 8.96 -0.09 -13.15
CA SER A 157 9.09 1.29 -13.63
C SER A 157 10.05 2.11 -12.75
N LEU A 158 10.00 1.91 -11.43
CA LEU A 158 10.90 2.57 -10.49
C LEU A 158 12.35 2.11 -10.68
N ARG A 159 12.57 0.81 -10.87
CA ARG A 159 13.89 0.24 -11.17
C ARG A 159 14.48 0.86 -12.44
N ASN A 160 13.68 0.93 -13.50
CA ASN A 160 14.10 1.54 -14.75
C ASN A 160 14.37 3.04 -14.61
N ALA A 161 13.58 3.76 -13.81
CA ALA A 161 13.77 5.19 -13.57
C ALA A 161 15.04 5.50 -12.76
N ARG A 162 15.41 4.62 -11.82
CA ARG A 162 16.59 4.79 -10.94
C ARG A 162 17.85 4.09 -11.46
N GLY A 163 17.75 3.34 -12.55
CA GLY A 163 18.87 2.55 -13.09
C GLY A 163 19.22 1.30 -12.25
N GLY A 164 18.31 0.83 -11.39
CA GLY A 164 18.56 -0.33 -10.53
C GLY A 164 17.54 -0.52 -9.39
N ARG A 165 17.75 -1.57 -8.59
CA ARG A 165 16.93 -1.87 -7.40
C ARG A 165 17.11 -0.82 -6.31
N SER A 166 16.07 -0.58 -5.54
CA SER A 166 16.05 0.28 -4.37
C SER A 166 15.16 -0.33 -3.28
N GLY A 167 15.33 0.07 -2.02
CA GLY A 167 14.47 -0.43 -0.93
C GLY A 167 12.97 -0.23 -1.23
N LEU A 168 12.61 0.90 -1.85
CA LEU A 168 11.23 1.14 -2.27
C LEU A 168 10.76 0.20 -3.39
N SER A 169 11.59 -0.13 -4.39
CA SER A 169 11.18 -1.11 -5.40
C SER A 169 11.02 -2.51 -4.80
N ASP A 170 11.83 -2.86 -3.81
CA ASP A 170 11.74 -4.14 -3.11
C ASP A 170 10.44 -4.22 -2.30
N VAL A 171 10.07 -3.14 -1.59
CA VAL A 171 8.78 -3.02 -0.90
C VAL A 171 7.60 -3.19 -1.86
N LEU A 172 7.65 -2.56 -3.03
CA LEU A 172 6.57 -2.68 -4.04
C LEU A 172 6.50 -4.12 -4.60
N GLU A 173 7.62 -4.81 -4.79
CA GLU A 173 7.62 -6.23 -5.16
C GLU A 173 7.04 -7.13 -4.05
N LYS A 174 7.36 -6.87 -2.79
CA LYS A 174 6.77 -7.59 -1.64
C LYS A 174 5.26 -7.39 -1.59
N LEU A 175 4.81 -6.14 -1.72
CA LEU A 175 3.39 -5.80 -1.82
C LEU A 175 2.72 -6.47 -3.01
N SER A 176 3.42 -6.60 -4.15
CA SER A 176 2.90 -7.32 -5.31
C SER A 176 2.63 -8.79 -4.99
N LEU A 177 3.61 -9.48 -4.41
CA LEU A 177 3.55 -10.92 -4.17
C LEU A 177 2.59 -11.27 -3.03
N LYS A 178 2.43 -10.37 -2.06
CA LYS A 178 1.62 -10.58 -0.84
C LYS A 178 0.41 -9.64 -0.79
N PHE A 179 -0.05 -9.13 -1.92
CA PHE A 179 -1.10 -8.11 -2.00
C PHE A 179 -2.34 -8.48 -1.17
N GLY A 180 -2.88 -9.68 -1.42
CA GLY A 180 -4.07 -10.16 -0.73
C GLY A 180 -3.91 -10.26 0.79
N LYS A 181 -2.71 -10.63 1.25
CA LYS A 181 -2.39 -10.68 2.67
C LYS A 181 -2.52 -9.29 3.31
N TYR A 182 -1.96 -8.27 2.68
CA TYR A 182 -2.05 -6.90 3.21
C TYR A 182 -3.47 -6.34 3.12
N VAL A 183 -4.26 -6.72 2.11
CA VAL A 183 -5.69 -6.45 2.09
C VAL A 183 -6.38 -7.05 3.33
N ASP A 184 -6.12 -8.32 3.65
CA ASP A 184 -6.76 -8.99 4.78
C ASP A 184 -6.35 -8.38 6.13
N ILE A 185 -5.09 -7.98 6.31
CA ILE A 185 -4.64 -7.25 7.50
C ILE A 185 -5.37 -5.91 7.63
N LEU A 186 -5.52 -5.17 6.54
CA LEU A 186 -6.26 -3.90 6.53
C LEU A 186 -7.74 -4.11 6.88
N ARG A 187 -8.36 -5.18 6.35
CA ARG A 187 -9.74 -5.56 6.70
C ARG A 187 -9.88 -5.90 8.18
N TYR A 188 -8.93 -6.67 8.73
CA TYR A 188 -8.91 -7.01 10.15
C TYR A 188 -8.78 -5.75 11.00
N MET A 189 -7.83 -4.87 10.68
CA MET A 189 -7.65 -3.58 11.35
C MET A 189 -8.93 -2.74 11.36
N LYS A 190 -9.58 -2.60 10.19
CA LYS A 190 -10.86 -1.88 10.07
C LYS A 190 -11.94 -2.47 10.97
N ASN A 191 -12.06 -3.80 11.01
CA ASN A 191 -13.14 -4.47 11.73
C ASN A 191 -12.93 -4.48 13.25
N GLN A 192 -11.69 -4.36 13.73
CA GLN A 192 -11.36 -4.32 15.16
C GLN A 192 -11.45 -2.91 15.77
N SER A 193 -11.32 -1.85 14.97
CA SER A 193 -11.32 -0.48 15.46
C SER A 193 -12.70 0.17 15.34
N SER A 194 -13.33 0.45 16.49
CA SER A 194 -14.63 1.13 16.58
C SER A 194 -14.61 2.57 16.03
N ASN A 195 -13.44 3.20 16.00
CA ASN A 195 -13.22 4.58 15.58
C ASN A 195 -12.32 4.70 14.33
N TYR A 196 -12.15 3.62 13.55
CA TYR A 196 -11.23 3.61 12.41
C TYR A 196 -11.47 4.76 11.41
N PHE A 197 -12.73 5.10 11.16
CA PHE A 197 -13.15 6.19 10.26
C PHE A 197 -13.38 7.53 10.96
N SER A 198 -12.87 7.70 12.20
CA SER A 198 -12.88 9.01 12.87
C SER A 198 -12.09 10.08 12.09
N PHE A 199 -11.29 9.66 11.10
CA PHE A 199 -10.58 10.51 10.14
C PHE A 199 -11.36 10.66 8.83
N HIS A 200 -11.33 11.87 8.29
CA HIS A 200 -11.83 12.13 6.95
C HIS A 200 -10.76 11.83 5.88
N PHE A 201 -10.80 10.63 5.31
CA PHE A 201 -10.09 10.32 4.07
C PHE A 201 -10.52 11.31 2.96
N LYS A 202 -9.57 11.89 2.21
CA LYS A 202 -9.83 13.02 1.29
C LYS A 202 -10.10 12.61 -0.17
N PHE A 203 -10.33 11.33 -0.44
CA PHE A 203 -10.87 10.90 -1.73
C PHE A 203 -12.32 11.36 -1.84
N SER A 204 -12.68 11.95 -2.99
CA SER A 204 -14.04 12.43 -3.18
C SER A 204 -15.00 11.24 -3.29
N ASN A 205 -16.28 11.45 -2.95
CA ASN A 205 -17.31 10.43 -3.22
C ASN A 205 -17.34 10.08 -4.71
N GLU A 206 -17.02 11.03 -5.59
CA GLU A 206 -16.89 10.78 -7.03
C GLU A 206 -15.72 9.85 -7.34
N ASP A 207 -14.57 9.96 -6.67
CA ASP A 207 -13.43 9.05 -6.86
C ASP A 207 -13.80 7.61 -6.46
N MET A 208 -14.49 7.46 -5.32
CA MET A 208 -14.99 6.17 -4.84
C MET A 208 -16.07 5.59 -5.75
N VAL A 209 -17.02 6.42 -6.18
CA VAL A 209 -18.11 6.03 -7.08
C VAL A 209 -17.59 5.73 -8.48
N ARG A 210 -16.63 6.50 -9.00
CA ARG A 210 -15.98 6.25 -10.30
C ARG A 210 -15.26 4.91 -10.27
N PHE A 211 -14.59 4.61 -9.17
CA PHE A 211 -13.95 3.32 -8.99
C PHE A 211 -14.98 2.17 -8.90
N GLN A 212 -16.06 2.35 -8.12
CA GLN A 212 -17.10 1.32 -7.89
C GLN A 212 -18.04 1.10 -9.07
N LYS A 213 -18.50 2.15 -9.77
CA LYS A 213 -19.38 2.03 -10.94
C LYS A 213 -18.71 1.22 -12.04
N LEU A 214 -17.42 1.48 -12.26
CA LEU A 214 -16.57 0.70 -13.15
C LEU A 214 -16.11 -0.62 -12.51
N GLN A 215 -16.88 -1.24 -11.59
CA GLN A 215 -16.73 -2.65 -11.15
C GLN A 215 -17.89 -3.53 -11.62
N PHE A 216 -19.02 -2.93 -12.03
CA PHE A 216 -20.29 -3.60 -12.31
C PHE A 216 -20.81 -3.42 -13.75
N GLU A 217 -20.06 -2.72 -14.59
CA GLU A 217 -20.20 -2.73 -16.06
C GLU A 217 -19.18 -3.70 -16.68
#